data_AF-A0A814F916-F1
#
_entry.id   AF-A0A814F916-F1
#
_cell.length_a   1.000
_cell.length_b   1.000
_cell.length_c   1.000
_cell.angle_alpha   90.00
_cell.angle_beta   90.00
_cell.angle_gamma   90.00
#
_symmetry.space_group_name_H-M   'P 1'
#
loop_
_entity.id
_entity.type
_entity.pdbx_description
1 polymer ?
#
loop_
_entity_poly.entity_id
_entity_poly.type
_entity_poly.pdbx_seq_one_letter_code
_entity_poly.pdbx_strand_id
1 'polypeptide(L)'
;MSSKNCEYCNIFKEELYLITLPCGYIVCYEHVNKSSNSIDCFMCKEHKIDLNSCLNMKKNRDKINEINRISKFKDLKLELEKINVVKSDPKYFIDECNLINKIDLKREQIKLEFDKNIDKSFQNLINQAKRLREEYENSLEKKLKDFNINELNENLDSAQIDKIEKIKIIPMVNYLDQIKKINFLNSNYKFPFYGNNLGEIVGIIHTTKLSNELSKIKKTSRSCCFSSNFISELPTGQITGASILDPKTLAIWNYESNSISKIKGESNIVYSTVTSSGYIVCFYEDFSVKVWLSGNIIKNFKLINFSSYFSIKCDHSFLIFYDTLFLIRIFNFLTGDLVQFGAHRSPLLSSLLLSEKEYLTSHADLIVNLWELKNSKCLRTIEFKSKIICMDKLNDKEIVLGTDSGEIIGLYINSFKKTQFVKAGEHKIDFIHFVEENLFICSIGNQLKLWENSNGAFRIVSKKKFPNLKDVLILRNGELLILEQNNQATIWA
;
A
#
# COMPACT_ATOMS: atom_id res chain seq x y z
N MET A 1 -11.08 30.92 60.78
CA MET A 1 -9.76 30.58 60.19
C MET A 1 -8.90 31.80 60.27
N SER A 2 -7.74 31.71 60.91
CA SER A 2 -6.75 32.78 60.94
C SER A 2 -6.27 33.08 59.52
N SER A 3 -6.23 34.36 59.18
CA SER A 3 -5.78 34.85 57.88
C SER A 3 -4.66 35.84 58.13
N LYS A 4 -3.63 35.79 57.28
CA LYS A 4 -2.40 36.57 57.45
C LYS A 4 -2.05 37.28 56.15
N ASN A 5 -1.25 38.32 56.26
CA ASN A 5 -0.72 39.03 55.10
C ASN A 5 0.44 38.23 54.50
N CYS A 6 0.48 38.19 53.17
CA CYS A 6 1.68 37.80 52.46
C CYS A 6 2.76 38.86 52.65
N GLU A 7 3.94 38.47 53.10
CA GLU A 7 5.02 39.40 53.40
C GLU A 7 5.66 40.02 52.14
N TYR A 8 5.34 39.48 50.96
CA TYR A 8 5.81 40.01 49.67
C TYR A 8 4.83 41.00 49.01
N CYS A 9 3.54 40.69 48.92
CA CYS A 9 2.55 41.53 48.23
C CYS A 9 1.56 42.23 49.18
N ASN A 10 1.64 41.96 50.48
CA ASN A 10 0.75 42.48 51.51
C ASN A 10 -0.75 42.20 51.32
N ILE A 11 -1.09 41.26 50.43
CA ILE A 11 -2.48 40.83 50.20
C ILE A 11 -2.89 39.85 51.30
N PHE A 12 -4.09 40.04 51.82
CA PHE A 12 -4.71 39.17 52.81
C PHE A 12 -5.10 37.84 52.16
N LYS A 13 -4.54 36.73 52.65
CA LYS A 13 -4.94 35.38 52.21
C LYS A 13 -5.22 34.48 53.41
N GLU A 14 -6.08 33.50 53.19
CA GLU A 14 -6.29 32.43 54.17
C GLU A 14 -4.96 31.69 54.41
N GLU A 15 -4.73 31.25 55.65
CA GLU A 15 -3.48 30.58 56.03
C GLU A 15 -3.15 29.35 55.17
N LEU A 16 -4.16 28.73 54.56
CA LEU A 16 -3.99 27.60 53.64
C LEU A 16 -3.18 27.98 52.39
N TYR A 17 -3.37 29.19 51.86
CA TYR A 17 -2.72 29.65 50.62
C TYR A 17 -1.40 30.41 50.87
N LEU A 18 -0.88 30.33 52.10
CA LEU A 18 0.38 30.94 52.52
C LEU A 18 1.45 29.87 52.74
N ILE A 19 2.54 29.96 51.97
CA ILE A 19 3.69 29.06 51.94
C ILE A 19 4.85 29.71 52.70
N THR A 20 5.52 28.93 53.53
CA THR A 20 6.72 29.38 54.26
C THR A 20 7.97 29.07 53.43
N LEU A 21 8.78 30.08 53.14
CA LEU A 21 10.05 29.92 52.44
C LEU A 21 11.12 29.29 53.35
N PRO A 22 12.22 28.75 52.81
CA PRO A 22 13.31 28.19 53.61
C PRO A 22 13.95 29.20 54.58
N CYS A 23 13.94 30.48 54.23
CA CYS A 23 14.37 31.61 55.07
C CYS A 23 13.37 32.04 56.14
N GLY A 24 12.18 31.42 56.22
CA GLY A 24 11.18 31.69 57.25
C GLY A 24 10.10 32.71 56.86
N TYR A 25 10.25 33.46 55.77
CA TYR A 25 9.23 34.40 55.28
C TYR A 25 7.98 33.67 54.75
N ILE A 26 6.81 34.30 54.88
CA ILE A 26 5.51 33.73 54.50
C ILE A 26 4.96 34.46 53.27
N VAL A 27 4.74 33.73 52.18
CA VAL A 27 4.31 34.27 50.89
C VAL A 27 3.12 33.52 50.28
N CYS A 28 2.36 34.18 49.40
CA CYS A 28 1.26 33.55 48.65
C CYS A 28 1.74 32.39 47.77
N TYR A 29 0.99 31.29 47.76
CA TYR A 29 1.21 30.14 46.88
C TYR A 29 1.32 30.51 45.40
N GLU A 30 0.52 31.47 44.91
CA GLU A 30 0.53 31.93 43.51
C GLU A 30 1.87 32.52 43.05
N HIS A 31 2.67 33.11 43.94
CA HIS A 31 3.99 33.64 43.59
C HIS A 31 5.04 32.54 43.43
N VAL A 32 4.84 31.41 44.12
CA VAL A 32 5.74 30.26 44.08
C VAL A 32 5.42 29.36 42.87
N ASN A 33 4.15 29.30 42.45
CA ASN A 33 3.66 28.37 41.42
C ASN A 33 3.80 28.89 39.95
N LYS A 34 4.27 30.13 39.73
CA LYS A 34 4.32 30.76 38.39
C LYS A 34 5.70 30.74 37.71
N SER A 35 6.69 30.05 38.27
CA SER A 35 8.09 30.28 37.93
C SER A 35 8.92 28.98 37.83
N SER A 36 9.92 28.96 36.95
CA SER A 36 10.72 27.77 36.62
C SER A 36 11.78 27.45 37.70
N ASN A 37 12.13 26.15 37.75
CA ASN A 37 12.62 25.33 38.87
C ASN A 37 13.69 25.86 39.86
N SER A 38 14.36 27.00 39.66
CA SER A 38 15.33 27.56 40.62
C SER A 38 15.34 29.08 40.53
N ILE A 39 15.02 29.77 41.62
CA ILE A 39 14.90 31.23 41.64
C ILE A 39 15.63 31.81 42.84
N ASP A 40 16.29 32.94 42.65
CA ASP A 40 16.86 33.69 43.77
C ASP A 40 15.73 34.16 44.69
N CYS A 41 15.94 34.03 46.01
CA CYS A 41 14.92 34.36 46.99
C CYS A 41 14.44 35.81 46.84
N PHE A 42 13.17 36.00 46.47
CA PHE A 42 12.61 37.33 46.24
C PHE A 42 12.58 38.22 47.49
N MET A 43 12.66 37.60 48.69
CA MET A 43 12.62 38.31 49.97
C MET A 43 14.01 38.72 50.45
N CYS A 44 14.96 37.77 50.56
CA CYS A 44 16.28 38.08 51.11
C CYS A 44 17.41 38.15 50.06
N LYS A 45 17.19 37.67 48.83
CA LYS A 45 18.16 37.66 47.71
C LYS A 45 19.51 36.99 47.97
N GLU A 46 19.69 36.34 49.12
CA GLU A 46 20.96 35.72 49.54
C GLU A 46 21.05 34.21 49.28
N HIS A 47 19.95 33.55 48.89
CA HIS A 47 19.95 32.13 48.55
C HIS A 47 19.05 31.83 47.35
N LYS A 48 19.31 30.69 46.72
CA LYS A 48 18.43 30.12 45.69
C LYS A 48 17.37 29.24 46.34
N ILE A 49 16.12 29.46 45.97
CA ILE A 49 14.99 28.63 46.33
C ILE A 49 14.84 27.58 45.24
N ASP A 50 15.11 26.32 45.60
CA ASP A 50 14.60 25.19 44.83
C ASP A 50 13.12 24.99 45.19
N LEU A 51 12.26 25.20 44.20
CA LEU A 51 10.81 25.18 44.38
C LEU A 51 10.32 23.79 44.79
N ASN A 52 10.94 22.73 44.29
CA ASN A 52 10.50 21.36 44.60
C ASN A 52 10.81 20.97 46.04
N SER A 53 11.98 21.34 46.57
CA SER A 53 12.29 21.14 48.00
C SER A 53 11.47 22.08 48.89
N CYS A 54 11.25 23.33 48.48
CA CYS A 54 10.45 24.30 49.22
C CYS A 54 8.98 23.86 49.37
N LEU A 55 8.35 23.39 48.28
CA LEU A 55 6.97 22.89 48.30
C LEU A 55 6.84 21.58 49.10
N ASN A 56 7.91 20.77 49.18
CA ASN A 56 7.94 19.53 49.95
C ASN A 56 8.31 19.69 51.44
N MET A 57 8.61 20.91 51.90
CA MET A 57 8.81 21.17 53.33
C MET A 57 7.58 20.75 54.13
N LYS A 58 7.78 20.11 55.29
CA LYS A 58 6.70 19.55 56.14
C LYS A 58 5.55 20.54 56.38
N LYS A 59 5.86 21.84 56.58
CA LYS A 59 4.87 22.91 56.81
C LYS A 59 4.07 23.33 55.57
N ASN A 60 4.62 23.11 54.37
CA ASN A 60 4.02 23.50 53.10
C ASN A 60 3.29 22.32 52.44
N ARG A 61 3.83 21.12 52.58
CA ARG A 61 3.31 19.88 51.96
C ARG A 61 1.85 19.62 52.32
N ASP A 62 1.49 19.76 53.58
CA ASP A 62 0.12 19.49 54.05
C ASP A 62 -0.88 20.49 53.46
N LYS A 63 -0.50 21.78 53.40
CA LYS A 63 -1.30 22.84 52.79
C LYS A 63 -1.49 22.62 51.29
N ILE A 64 -0.43 22.23 50.58
CA ILE A 64 -0.49 21.96 49.13
C ILE A 64 -1.35 20.73 48.84
N ASN A 65 -1.24 19.68 49.65
CA ASN A 65 -2.09 18.49 49.53
C ASN A 65 -3.57 18.85 49.72
N GLU A 66 -3.88 19.74 50.65
CA GLU A 66 -5.24 20.21 50.90
C GLU A 66 -5.75 21.13 49.78
N ILE A 67 -4.93 22.06 49.26
CA ILE A 67 -5.25 22.86 48.07
C ILE A 67 -5.56 21.95 46.87
N ASN A 68 -4.73 20.92 46.65
CA ASN A 68 -4.93 19.94 45.57
C ASN A 68 -6.19 19.09 45.74
N ARG A 69 -6.60 18.82 46.99
CA ARG A 69 -7.87 18.13 47.27
C ARG A 69 -9.06 19.03 46.95
N ILE A 70 -8.99 20.30 47.35
CA ILE A 70 -10.05 21.28 47.09
C ILE A 70 -10.19 21.55 45.59
N SER A 71 -9.09 21.65 44.84
CA SER A 71 -9.14 21.82 43.38
C SER A 71 -9.79 20.61 42.72
N LYS A 72 -9.35 19.39 43.05
CA LYS A 72 -9.95 18.16 42.53
C LYS A 72 -11.42 18.03 42.89
N PHE A 73 -11.84 18.48 44.08
CA PHE A 73 -13.24 18.47 44.49
C PHE A 73 -14.09 19.45 43.67
N LYS A 74 -13.55 20.64 43.33
CA LYS A 74 -14.20 21.58 42.42
C LYS A 74 -14.34 21.01 41.01
N ASP A 75 -13.29 20.35 40.50
CA ASP A 75 -13.33 19.69 39.18
C ASP A 75 -14.39 18.56 39.16
N LEU A 76 -14.43 17.74 40.21
CA LEU A 76 -15.45 16.71 40.38
C LEU A 76 -16.87 17.27 40.41
N LYS A 77 -17.07 18.42 41.06
CA LYS A 77 -18.37 19.09 41.12
C LYS A 77 -18.81 19.57 39.73
N LEU A 78 -17.91 20.15 38.95
CA LEU A 78 -18.17 20.56 37.56
C LEU A 78 -18.52 19.38 36.66
N GLU A 79 -17.83 18.25 36.79
CA GLU A 79 -18.13 17.04 36.02
C GLU A 79 -19.48 16.41 36.45
N LEU A 80 -19.81 16.44 37.74
CA LEU A 80 -21.12 15.98 38.23
C LEU A 80 -22.27 16.85 37.75
N GLU A 81 -22.06 18.16 37.61
CA GLU A 81 -23.04 19.08 37.01
C GLU A 81 -23.29 18.72 35.53
N LYS A 82 -22.23 18.41 34.76
CA LYS A 82 -22.38 17.93 33.37
C LYS A 82 -23.13 16.60 33.30
N ILE A 83 -22.83 15.66 34.19
CA ILE A 83 -23.50 14.36 34.24
C ILE A 83 -24.99 14.52 34.61
N ASN A 84 -25.33 15.46 35.50
CA ASN A 84 -26.72 15.72 35.86
C ASN A 84 -27.53 16.29 34.68
N VAL A 85 -26.94 17.14 33.84
CA VAL A 85 -27.58 17.62 32.59
C VAL A 85 -27.81 16.46 31.60
N VAL A 86 -26.84 15.55 31.47
CA VAL A 86 -26.97 14.34 30.63
C VAL A 86 -28.04 13.39 31.19
N LYS A 87 -28.22 13.34 32.51
CA LYS A 87 -29.22 12.48 33.17
C LYS A 87 -30.65 12.98 32.96
N SER A 88 -30.85 14.30 32.82
CA SER A 88 -32.17 14.90 32.61
C SER A 88 -32.70 14.74 31.18
N ASP A 89 -31.83 14.73 30.17
CA ASP A 89 -32.23 14.44 28.78
C ASP A 89 -31.07 13.86 27.95
N PRO A 90 -30.94 12.52 27.88
CA PRO A 90 -29.86 11.86 27.14
C PRO A 90 -29.94 12.07 25.63
N LYS A 91 -31.13 12.31 25.07
CA LYS A 91 -31.32 12.48 23.61
C LYS A 91 -30.88 13.86 23.15
N TYR A 92 -31.20 14.90 23.93
CA TYR A 92 -30.75 16.26 23.65
C TYR A 92 -29.22 16.38 23.60
N PHE A 93 -28.49 15.71 24.50
CA PHE A 93 -27.01 15.76 24.51
C PHE A 93 -26.36 15.10 23.28
N ILE A 94 -26.98 14.05 22.74
CA ILE A 94 -26.49 13.38 21.51
C ILE A 94 -26.73 14.28 20.29
N ASP A 95 -27.87 14.98 20.25
CA ASP A 95 -28.21 15.93 19.18
C ASP A 95 -27.36 17.22 19.27
N GLU A 96 -27.10 17.77 20.47
CA GLU A 96 -26.23 18.94 20.67
C GLU A 96 -24.75 18.65 20.40
N CYS A 97 -24.29 17.42 20.68
CA CYS A 97 -22.91 17.02 20.39
C CYS A 97 -22.58 17.07 18.88
N ASN A 98 -23.62 17.13 18.04
CA ASN A 98 -23.57 17.31 16.59
C ASN A 98 -22.46 16.43 16.00
N LEU A 99 -22.43 15.18 16.45
CA LEU A 99 -21.33 14.25 16.22
C LEU A 99 -21.09 14.08 14.71
N ILE A 100 -22.18 14.10 13.94
CA ILE A 100 -22.19 14.09 12.47
C ILE A 100 -21.43 15.30 11.92
N ASN A 101 -21.69 16.51 12.41
CA ASN A 101 -20.98 17.72 11.97
C ASN A 101 -19.49 17.71 12.36
N LYS A 102 -19.14 17.15 13.53
CA LYS A 102 -17.73 16.98 13.91
C LYS A 102 -17.02 15.94 13.04
N ILE A 103 -17.70 14.85 12.70
CA ILE A 103 -17.21 13.83 11.76
C ILE A 103 -17.05 14.43 10.37
N ASP A 104 -18.00 15.24 9.92
CA ASP A 104 -17.96 15.87 8.59
C ASP A 104 -16.86 16.95 8.51
N LEU A 105 -16.67 17.75 9.56
CA LEU A 105 -15.52 18.66 9.68
C LEU A 105 -14.19 17.91 9.62
N LYS A 106 -14.09 16.75 10.29
CA LYS A 106 -12.88 15.93 10.27
C LYS A 106 -12.65 15.28 8.90
N ARG A 107 -13.72 14.86 8.22
CA ARG A 107 -13.69 14.37 6.83
C ARG A 107 -13.19 15.46 5.88
N GLU A 108 -13.68 16.68 5.99
CA GLU A 108 -13.24 17.80 5.16
C GLU A 108 -11.79 18.23 5.47
N GLN A 109 -11.34 18.17 6.72
CA GLN A 109 -9.93 18.38 7.09
C GLN A 109 -9.00 17.35 6.44
N ILE A 110 -9.38 16.06 6.48
CA ILE A 110 -8.58 14.99 5.87
C ILE A 110 -8.51 15.18 4.35
N LYS A 111 -9.61 15.55 3.69
CA LYS A 111 -9.57 15.86 2.25
C LYS A 111 -8.61 16.99 1.93
N LEU A 112 -8.64 18.09 2.68
CA LEU A 112 -7.74 19.22 2.47
C LEU A 112 -6.27 18.84 2.69
N GLU A 113 -5.96 17.99 3.67
CA GLU A 113 -4.59 17.49 3.87
C GLU A 113 -4.16 16.54 2.75
N PHE A 114 -5.07 15.68 2.29
CA PHE A 114 -4.84 14.78 1.17
C PHE A 114 -4.56 15.53 -0.13
N ASP A 115 -5.38 16.53 -0.46
CA ASP A 115 -5.23 17.37 -1.65
C ASP A 115 -3.90 18.13 -1.59
N LYS A 116 -3.51 18.67 -0.43
CA LYS A 116 -2.19 19.30 -0.23
C LYS A 116 -1.04 18.34 -0.47
N ASN A 117 -1.16 17.09 -0.03
CA ASN A 117 -0.14 16.06 -0.25
C ASN A 117 -0.04 15.67 -1.73
N ILE A 118 -1.18 15.58 -2.43
CA ILE A 118 -1.21 15.38 -3.89
C ILE A 118 -0.52 16.54 -4.59
N ASP A 119 -0.90 17.78 -4.29
CA ASP A 119 -0.34 18.97 -4.92
C ASP A 119 1.18 19.08 -4.68
N LYS A 120 1.63 18.76 -3.47
CA LYS A 120 3.06 18.71 -3.13
C LYS A 120 3.78 17.64 -3.95
N SER A 121 3.21 16.45 -4.08
CA SER A 121 3.78 15.38 -4.90
C SER A 121 3.82 15.77 -6.38
N PHE A 122 2.77 16.43 -6.88
CA PHE A 122 2.70 16.92 -8.25
C PHE A 122 3.77 17.97 -8.54
N GLN A 123 3.96 18.93 -7.64
CA GLN A 123 5.02 19.93 -7.74
C GLN A 123 6.42 19.30 -7.72
N ASN A 124 6.63 18.27 -6.88
CA ASN A 124 7.89 17.53 -6.87
C ASN A 124 8.17 16.84 -8.22
N LEU A 125 7.15 16.22 -8.83
CA LEU A 125 7.29 15.59 -10.15
C LEU A 125 7.59 16.63 -11.25
N ILE A 126 6.93 17.79 -11.23
CA ILE A 126 7.25 18.90 -12.13
C ILE A 126 8.71 19.33 -11.98
N ASN A 127 9.20 19.44 -10.74
CA ASN A 127 10.58 19.85 -10.49
C ASN A 127 11.58 18.80 -10.96
N GLN A 128 11.28 17.51 -10.80
CA GLN A 128 12.11 16.43 -11.36
C GLN A 128 12.14 16.48 -12.89
N ALA A 129 10.99 16.71 -13.54
CA ALA A 129 10.91 16.87 -14.99
C ALA A 129 11.75 18.05 -15.49
N LYS A 130 11.71 19.19 -14.79
CA LYS A 130 12.54 20.37 -15.10
C LYS A 130 14.03 20.06 -14.98
N ARG A 131 14.47 19.37 -13.92
CA ARG A 131 15.88 18.98 -13.74
C ARG A 131 16.37 18.06 -14.85
N LEU A 132 15.59 17.03 -15.19
CA LEU A 132 15.92 16.11 -16.28
C LEU A 132 16.03 16.84 -17.62
N ARG A 133 15.16 17.85 -17.85
CA ARG A 133 15.22 18.70 -19.02
C ARG A 133 16.51 19.52 -19.05
N GLU A 134 16.87 20.19 -17.96
CA GLU A 134 18.12 20.97 -17.86
C GLU A 134 19.36 20.08 -18.05
N GLU A 135 19.39 18.89 -17.46
CA GLU A 135 20.48 17.93 -17.66
C GLU A 135 20.62 17.50 -19.13
N TYR A 136 19.49 17.27 -19.80
CA TYR A 136 19.47 16.92 -21.21
C TYR A 136 19.87 18.09 -22.12
N GLU A 137 19.39 19.31 -21.84
CA GLU A 137 19.79 20.53 -22.54
C GLU A 137 21.31 20.76 -22.40
N ASN A 138 21.86 20.64 -21.19
CA ASN A 138 23.31 20.73 -20.95
C ASN A 138 24.11 19.64 -21.68
N SER A 139 23.58 18.40 -21.74
CA SER A 139 24.20 17.32 -22.51
C SER A 139 24.15 17.59 -24.01
N LEU A 140 23.08 18.18 -24.53
CA LEU A 140 22.96 18.56 -25.94
C LEU A 140 23.90 19.71 -26.29
N GLU A 141 23.96 20.75 -25.47
CA GLU A 141 24.85 21.88 -25.68
C GLU A 141 26.32 21.45 -25.75
N LYS A 142 26.76 20.55 -24.87
CA LYS A 142 28.12 19.97 -24.94
C LYS A 142 28.36 19.25 -26.27
N LYS A 143 27.42 18.38 -26.67
CA LYS A 143 27.54 17.63 -27.93
C LYS A 143 27.51 18.54 -29.17
N LEU A 144 26.78 19.65 -29.13
CA LEU A 144 26.69 20.61 -30.24
C LEU A 144 27.93 21.53 -30.31
N LYS A 145 28.56 21.87 -29.18
CA LYS A 145 29.82 22.65 -29.18
C LYS A 145 30.97 21.94 -29.89
N ASP A 146 30.97 20.61 -29.87
CA ASP A 146 31.96 19.79 -30.57
C ASP A 146 31.73 19.73 -32.10
N PHE A 147 30.62 20.29 -32.61
CA PHE A 147 30.26 20.30 -34.03
C PHE A 147 30.50 21.68 -34.67
N ASN A 148 31.47 21.77 -35.57
CA ASN A 148 31.71 22.98 -36.36
C ASN A 148 30.90 22.97 -37.67
N ILE A 149 29.67 23.50 -37.62
CA ILE A 149 28.72 23.48 -38.74
C ILE A 149 29.22 24.28 -39.96
N ASN A 150 29.98 25.36 -39.73
CA ASN A 150 30.45 26.24 -40.80
C ASN A 150 31.47 25.54 -41.71
N GLU A 151 32.38 24.75 -41.13
CA GLU A 151 33.36 23.96 -41.86
C GLU A 151 32.69 22.84 -42.69
N LEU A 152 31.57 22.30 -42.22
CA LEU A 152 30.76 21.31 -42.94
C LEU A 152 30.04 21.93 -44.15
N ASN A 153 29.49 23.14 -44.00
CA ASN A 153 28.79 23.84 -45.09
C ASN A 153 29.75 24.33 -46.18
N GLU A 154 30.93 24.86 -45.84
CA GLU A 154 31.94 25.24 -46.84
C GLU A 154 32.44 24.04 -47.66
N ASN A 155 32.52 22.86 -47.03
CA ASN A 155 32.86 21.61 -47.70
C ASN A 155 31.74 21.06 -48.59
N LEU A 156 30.47 21.39 -48.29
CA LEU A 156 29.30 21.02 -49.11
C LEU A 156 29.17 21.94 -50.32
N ASP A 157 29.35 23.25 -50.15
CA ASP A 157 29.20 24.24 -51.23
C ASP A 157 30.33 24.14 -52.29
N SER A 158 31.50 23.64 -51.91
CA SER A 158 32.63 23.41 -52.81
C SER A 158 32.60 22.05 -53.54
N ALA A 159 31.62 21.18 -53.23
CA ALA A 159 31.50 19.86 -53.83
C ALA A 159 30.53 19.88 -55.03
N GLN A 160 31.04 20.14 -56.24
CA GLN A 160 30.32 19.80 -57.46
C GLN A 160 30.15 18.27 -57.52
N ILE A 161 28.89 17.82 -57.55
CA ILE A 161 28.44 16.43 -57.35
C ILE A 161 29.10 15.43 -58.31
N ASP A 162 29.58 15.88 -59.48
CA ASP A 162 30.11 14.99 -60.52
C ASP A 162 31.61 14.61 -60.37
N LYS A 163 32.33 15.10 -59.36
CA LYS A 163 33.75 14.74 -59.10
C LYS A 163 34.08 14.48 -57.63
N ILE A 164 33.26 13.70 -56.93
CA ILE A 164 33.58 13.31 -55.55
C ILE A 164 34.49 12.07 -55.58
N GLU A 165 35.80 12.27 -55.41
CA GLU A 165 36.75 11.17 -55.18
C GLU A 165 36.41 10.41 -53.88
N LYS A 166 36.59 9.08 -53.88
CA LYS A 166 36.32 8.17 -52.72
C LYS A 166 36.90 8.67 -51.38
N ILE A 167 37.98 9.46 -51.42
CA ILE A 167 38.69 9.98 -50.25
C ILE A 167 37.89 11.10 -49.55
N LYS A 168 37.05 11.88 -50.26
CA LYS A 168 36.20 12.93 -49.66
C LYS A 168 34.89 12.39 -49.05
N ILE A 169 34.48 11.18 -49.40
CA ILE A 169 33.25 10.55 -48.88
C ILE A 169 33.42 10.09 -47.43
N ILE A 170 34.62 9.63 -47.05
CA ILE A 170 34.88 9.04 -45.72
C ILE A 170 34.68 10.07 -44.58
N PRO A 171 35.18 11.32 -44.67
CA PRO A 171 34.87 12.35 -43.67
C PRO A 171 33.38 12.68 -43.59
N MET A 172 32.67 12.79 -44.73
CA MET A 172 31.24 13.10 -44.77
C MET A 172 30.37 12.00 -44.14
N VAL A 173 30.70 10.73 -44.36
CA VAL A 173 30.01 9.59 -43.73
C VAL A 173 30.24 9.60 -42.22
N ASN A 174 31.46 9.94 -41.76
CA ASN A 174 31.73 10.11 -40.33
C ASN A 174 30.91 11.24 -39.70
N TYR A 175 30.73 12.37 -40.38
CA TYR A 175 29.85 13.45 -39.91
C TYR A 175 28.38 13.02 -39.88
N LEU A 176 27.90 12.29 -40.89
CA LEU A 176 26.55 11.70 -40.90
C LEU A 176 26.31 10.70 -39.76
N ASP A 177 27.30 9.85 -39.46
CA ASP A 177 27.23 8.93 -38.33
C ASP A 177 27.29 9.64 -36.97
N GLN A 178 27.99 10.78 -36.89
CA GLN A 178 27.95 11.63 -35.70
C GLN A 178 26.59 12.34 -35.55
N ILE A 179 25.98 12.84 -36.64
CA ILE A 179 24.65 13.47 -36.62
C ILE A 179 23.57 12.45 -36.25
N LYS A 180 23.64 11.22 -36.77
CA LYS A 180 22.72 10.13 -36.38
C LYS A 180 22.82 9.74 -34.91
N LYS A 181 23.95 10.01 -34.24
CA LYS A 181 24.12 9.80 -32.79
C LYS A 181 23.52 10.93 -31.94
N ILE A 182 23.17 12.07 -32.53
CA ILE A 182 22.40 13.12 -31.87
C ILE A 182 20.95 12.68 -31.90
N ASN A 183 20.50 12.03 -30.83
CA ASN A 183 19.10 11.70 -30.62
C ASN A 183 18.30 12.99 -30.43
N PHE A 184 17.78 13.56 -31.51
CA PHE A 184 16.72 14.57 -31.42
C PHE A 184 15.51 13.91 -30.75
N LEU A 185 14.96 14.57 -29.72
CA LEU A 185 13.73 14.12 -29.07
C LEU A 185 12.62 14.01 -30.12
N ASN A 186 12.34 12.79 -30.58
CA ASN A 186 11.08 12.51 -31.27
C ASN A 186 9.95 12.92 -30.32
N SER A 187 8.90 13.53 -30.87
CA SER A 187 7.68 14.02 -30.19
C SER A 187 6.89 12.95 -29.40
N ASN A 188 7.43 11.74 -29.26
CA ASN A 188 6.86 10.58 -28.58
C ASN A 188 7.56 10.23 -27.26
N TYR A 189 8.20 11.18 -26.57
CA TYR A 189 8.63 10.96 -25.19
C TYR A 189 7.40 10.93 -24.27
N LYS A 190 6.91 9.71 -24.00
CA LYS A 190 5.87 9.46 -22.99
C LYS A 190 6.49 9.72 -21.61
N PHE A 191 6.03 10.78 -20.95
CA PHE A 191 6.33 11.00 -19.53
C PHE A 191 5.86 9.77 -18.72
N PRO A 192 6.69 9.22 -17.82
CA PRO A 192 6.28 8.16 -16.92
C PRO A 192 5.36 8.78 -15.85
N PHE A 193 4.07 8.86 -16.15
CA PHE A 193 3.03 9.08 -15.14
C PHE A 193 2.50 7.73 -14.74
N TYR A 194 3.05 7.11 -13.69
CA TYR A 194 2.38 6.00 -13.01
C TYR A 194 2.67 6.00 -11.51
N GLY A 195 1.57 5.95 -10.74
CA GLY A 195 1.48 5.11 -9.57
C GLY A 195 2.01 5.67 -8.25
N ASN A 196 1.57 6.85 -7.81
CA ASN A 196 1.44 6.98 -6.36
C ASN A 196 0.30 6.05 -5.93
N ASN A 197 0.67 5.00 -5.20
CA ASN A 197 -0.26 4.11 -4.53
C ASN A 197 -1.31 4.94 -3.78
N LEU A 198 -2.55 4.95 -4.25
CA LEU A 198 -3.69 5.38 -3.43
C LEU A 198 -3.78 4.54 -2.14
N GLY A 199 -3.19 3.34 -2.13
CA GLY A 199 -3.02 2.49 -0.95
C GLY A 199 -1.98 2.96 0.08
N GLU A 200 -1.05 3.86 -0.27
CA GLU A 200 -0.10 4.44 0.70
C GLU A 200 -0.69 5.61 1.47
N ILE A 201 -1.71 6.28 0.90
CA ILE A 201 -2.30 7.49 1.49
C ILE A 201 -3.64 7.21 2.16
N VAL A 202 -4.45 6.29 1.61
CA VAL A 202 -5.60 5.75 2.33
C VAL A 202 -5.03 4.73 3.31
N GLY A 203 -4.76 5.23 4.52
CA GLY A 203 -4.16 4.52 5.63
C GLY A 203 -4.32 3.02 5.53
N ILE A 204 -3.17 2.37 5.40
CA ILE A 204 -2.84 1.12 6.04
C ILE A 204 -3.56 1.05 7.40
N ILE A 205 -4.80 0.57 7.41
CA ILE A 205 -5.40 -0.05 8.58
C ILE A 205 -4.78 -1.44 8.58
N HIS A 206 -3.48 -1.50 8.90
CA HIS A 206 -2.77 -2.78 8.94
C HIS A 206 -3.49 -3.66 9.97
N THR A 207 -3.65 -4.90 9.55
CA THR A 207 -4.46 -5.98 10.04
C THR A 207 -3.94 -6.52 11.38
N THR A 208 -3.91 -5.66 12.39
CA THR A 208 -3.67 -6.04 13.80
C THR A 208 -4.65 -7.10 14.33
N LYS A 209 -5.73 -7.42 13.59
CA LYS A 209 -6.65 -8.51 13.88
C LYS A 209 -6.14 -9.90 13.44
N LEU A 210 -5.43 -10.02 12.31
CA LEU A 210 -5.05 -11.33 11.74
C LEU A 210 -3.83 -11.94 12.42
N SER A 211 -3.00 -11.11 13.07
CA SER A 211 -1.91 -11.57 13.93
C SER A 211 -2.42 -12.31 15.19
N ASN A 212 -3.70 -12.15 15.55
CA ASN A 212 -4.33 -12.87 16.65
C ASN A 212 -4.95 -14.19 16.18
N GLU A 213 -4.09 -15.20 16.05
CA GLU A 213 -4.37 -16.63 15.84
C GLU A 213 -5.58 -17.00 14.95
N LEU A 214 -5.34 -17.58 13.77
CA LEU A 214 -6.35 -18.25 12.93
C LEU A 214 -7.33 -19.15 13.72
N SER A 215 -6.87 -19.71 14.84
CA SER A 215 -7.64 -20.55 15.77
C SER A 215 -8.90 -19.86 16.32
N LYS A 216 -8.84 -18.54 16.59
CA LYS A 216 -9.89 -17.78 17.29
C LYS A 216 -10.98 -17.23 16.38
N ILE A 217 -10.68 -17.09 15.09
CA ILE A 217 -11.61 -16.56 14.08
C ILE A 217 -12.87 -17.44 14.03
N LYS A 218 -14.08 -16.89 13.86
CA LYS A 218 -15.32 -17.68 13.78
C LYS A 218 -16.07 -17.42 12.48
N LYS A 219 -16.79 -18.45 11.99
CA LYS A 219 -17.66 -18.33 10.82
C LYS A 219 -18.78 -17.36 11.18
N THR A 220 -18.97 -16.34 10.33
CA THR A 220 -20.08 -15.40 10.49
C THR A 220 -21.29 -15.83 9.66
N SER A 221 -22.44 -15.20 9.86
CA SER A 221 -23.65 -15.40 9.03
C SER A 221 -23.56 -14.73 7.65
N ARG A 222 -22.50 -13.94 7.39
CA ARG A 222 -22.30 -13.21 6.14
C ARG A 222 -21.75 -14.15 5.07
N SER A 223 -22.57 -14.45 4.05
CA SER A 223 -22.18 -15.31 2.94
C SER A 223 -22.86 -14.95 1.62
N CYS A 224 -22.17 -15.19 0.51
CA CYS A 224 -22.66 -14.98 -0.85
C CYS A 224 -22.12 -16.07 -1.78
N CYS A 225 -22.83 -16.38 -2.88
CA CYS A 225 -22.41 -17.41 -3.84
C CYS A 225 -21.93 -16.79 -5.16
N PHE A 226 -20.80 -17.27 -5.67
CA PHE A 226 -20.18 -16.80 -6.92
C PHE A 226 -19.92 -18.00 -7.85
N SER A 227 -20.10 -17.86 -9.16
CA SER A 227 -19.77 -18.95 -10.11
C SER A 227 -18.27 -19.11 -10.31
N SER A 228 -17.54 -18.00 -10.31
CA SER A 228 -16.11 -17.98 -10.63
C SER A 228 -15.25 -18.31 -9.41
N ASN A 229 -14.12 -18.96 -9.68
CA ASN A 229 -13.03 -19.10 -8.70
C ASN A 229 -12.36 -17.75 -8.41
N PHE A 230 -12.60 -16.76 -9.27
CA PHE A 230 -11.94 -15.46 -9.23
C PHE A 230 -12.86 -14.47 -8.52
N ILE A 231 -12.55 -14.22 -7.25
CA ILE A 231 -13.23 -13.27 -6.39
C ILE A 231 -12.19 -12.23 -5.94
N SER A 232 -12.57 -10.97 -5.88
CA SER A 232 -11.65 -9.89 -5.50
C SER A 232 -12.35 -8.75 -4.76
N GLU A 233 -11.64 -8.10 -3.85
CA GLU A 233 -12.19 -6.99 -3.05
C GLU A 233 -11.88 -5.63 -3.70
N LEU A 234 -12.92 -4.83 -3.86
CA LEU A 234 -12.85 -3.43 -4.25
C LEU A 234 -12.22 -2.58 -3.15
N PRO A 235 -11.55 -1.45 -3.49
CA PRO A 235 -11.09 -0.49 -2.49
C PRO A 235 -12.21 0.05 -1.59
N THR A 236 -13.45 -0.03 -2.04
CA THR A 236 -14.66 0.34 -1.26
C THR A 236 -15.07 -0.70 -0.23
N GLY A 237 -14.39 -1.85 -0.12
CA GLY A 237 -14.77 -2.94 0.78
C GLY A 237 -15.90 -3.82 0.23
N GLN A 238 -16.12 -3.83 -1.09
CA GLN A 238 -17.11 -4.69 -1.73
C GLN A 238 -16.42 -5.86 -2.43
N ILE A 239 -17.00 -7.05 -2.37
CA ILE A 239 -16.46 -8.24 -3.02
C ILE A 239 -17.08 -8.41 -4.39
N THR A 240 -16.26 -8.69 -5.39
CA THR A 240 -16.71 -8.84 -6.79
C THR A 240 -16.35 -10.21 -7.33
N GLY A 241 -17.24 -10.77 -8.14
CA GLY A 241 -17.05 -12.04 -8.83
C GLY A 241 -18.19 -12.33 -9.79
N ALA A 242 -18.06 -13.36 -10.63
CA ALA A 242 -19.14 -13.76 -11.52
C ALA A 242 -20.31 -14.35 -10.71
N SER A 243 -21.54 -14.04 -11.11
CA SER A 243 -22.76 -14.51 -10.45
C SER A 243 -22.99 -16.00 -10.73
N ILE A 244 -23.37 -16.76 -9.71
CA ILE A 244 -23.69 -18.20 -9.86
C ILE A 244 -24.94 -18.45 -10.70
N LEU A 245 -25.91 -17.54 -10.62
CA LEU A 245 -27.22 -17.67 -11.30
C LEU A 245 -27.14 -17.28 -12.78
N ASP A 246 -26.20 -16.43 -13.14
CA ASP A 246 -26.04 -15.91 -14.50
C ASP A 246 -24.56 -15.56 -14.72
N PRO A 247 -23.79 -16.40 -15.45
CA PRO A 247 -22.36 -16.20 -15.66
C PRO A 247 -22.02 -14.94 -16.47
N LYS A 248 -23.01 -14.31 -17.11
CA LYS A 248 -22.84 -13.00 -17.79
C LYS A 248 -22.84 -11.83 -16.83
N THR A 249 -23.31 -12.05 -15.61
CA THR A 249 -23.51 -10.99 -14.61
C THR A 249 -22.34 -10.94 -13.65
N LEU A 250 -21.71 -9.77 -13.52
CA LEU A 250 -20.78 -9.48 -12.43
C LEU A 250 -21.59 -9.16 -11.17
N ALA A 251 -21.42 -9.95 -10.12
CA ALA A 251 -21.99 -9.69 -8.81
C ALA A 251 -21.01 -8.86 -7.97
N ILE A 252 -21.54 -7.84 -7.30
CA ILE A 252 -20.81 -6.99 -6.36
C ILE A 252 -21.53 -7.08 -5.02
N TRP A 253 -20.91 -7.68 -4.03
CA TRP A 253 -21.44 -7.92 -2.70
C TRP A 253 -20.84 -6.95 -1.70
N ASN A 254 -21.67 -6.12 -1.08
CA ASN A 254 -21.31 -5.39 0.12
C ASN A 254 -21.56 -6.31 1.32
N TYR A 255 -20.49 -6.71 2.01
CA TYR A 255 -20.59 -7.64 3.12
C TYR A 255 -21.01 -7.00 4.45
N GLU A 256 -20.91 -5.68 4.59
CA GLU A 256 -21.37 -4.98 5.79
C GLU A 256 -22.90 -4.86 5.81
N SER A 257 -23.49 -4.45 4.68
CA SER A 257 -24.94 -4.36 4.50
C SER A 257 -25.58 -5.67 4.04
N ASN A 258 -24.77 -6.67 3.71
CA ASN A 258 -25.17 -7.92 3.06
C ASN A 258 -25.98 -7.73 1.76
N SER A 259 -25.77 -6.62 1.05
CA SER A 259 -26.49 -6.30 -0.19
C SER A 259 -25.69 -6.69 -1.43
N ILE A 260 -26.36 -7.17 -2.48
CA ILE A 260 -25.74 -7.56 -3.75
C ILE A 260 -26.24 -6.65 -4.87
N SER A 261 -25.33 -5.96 -5.53
CA SER A 261 -25.58 -5.30 -6.81
C SER A 261 -25.07 -6.17 -7.97
N LYS A 262 -25.67 -6.00 -9.15
CA LYS A 262 -25.43 -6.85 -10.31
C LYS A 262 -25.20 -5.98 -11.54
N ILE A 263 -24.14 -6.26 -12.27
CA ILE A 263 -23.84 -5.64 -13.56
C ILE A 263 -23.97 -6.71 -14.63
N LYS A 264 -25.01 -6.62 -15.46
CA LYS A 264 -25.25 -7.57 -16.55
C LYS A 264 -24.32 -7.29 -17.73
N GLY A 265 -23.63 -8.31 -18.20
CA GLY A 265 -22.90 -8.32 -19.46
C GLY A 265 -23.65 -9.05 -20.57
N GLU A 266 -23.10 -8.98 -21.77
CA GLU A 266 -23.66 -9.62 -22.97
C GLU A 266 -23.09 -11.04 -23.18
N SER A 267 -21.85 -11.24 -22.72
CA SER A 267 -21.04 -12.45 -22.85
C SER A 267 -20.71 -13.01 -21.46
N ASN A 268 -20.37 -14.29 -21.37
CA ASN A 268 -20.04 -14.94 -20.11
C ASN A 268 -18.71 -14.41 -19.58
N ILE A 269 -18.64 -14.11 -18.29
CA ILE A 269 -17.40 -13.70 -17.62
C ILE A 269 -16.58 -14.95 -17.34
N VAL A 270 -15.38 -15.02 -17.89
CA VAL A 270 -14.47 -16.15 -17.67
C VAL A 270 -13.44 -15.83 -16.58
N TYR A 271 -13.03 -14.57 -16.49
CA TYR A 271 -12.11 -14.11 -15.46
C TYR A 271 -12.46 -12.69 -15.02
N SER A 272 -12.39 -12.44 -13.72
CA SER A 272 -12.62 -11.12 -13.13
C SER A 272 -11.66 -10.87 -11.99
N THR A 273 -11.14 -9.66 -11.88
CA THR A 273 -10.23 -9.27 -10.80
C THR A 273 -10.32 -7.78 -10.54
N VAL A 274 -9.80 -7.36 -9.37
CA VAL A 274 -9.67 -5.96 -8.99
C VAL A 274 -8.20 -5.67 -8.75
N THR A 275 -7.73 -4.61 -9.42
CA THR A 275 -6.36 -4.12 -9.26
C THR A 275 -6.20 -3.31 -7.99
N SER A 276 -4.97 -3.13 -7.51
CA SER A 276 -4.67 -2.28 -6.34
C SER A 276 -5.19 -0.84 -6.50
N SER A 277 -5.19 -0.33 -7.72
CA SER A 277 -5.74 0.98 -8.13
C SER A 277 -7.27 1.04 -8.20
N GLY A 278 -7.98 -0.06 -7.98
CA GLY A 278 -9.44 -0.12 -7.96
C GLY A 278 -10.11 -0.35 -9.32
N TYR A 279 -9.34 -0.62 -10.38
CA TYR A 279 -9.93 -1.06 -11.65
C TYR A 279 -10.50 -2.47 -11.51
N ILE A 280 -11.76 -2.64 -11.89
CA ILE A 280 -12.36 -3.96 -12.11
C ILE A 280 -12.05 -4.36 -13.54
N VAL A 281 -11.38 -5.48 -13.73
CA VAL A 281 -11.08 -6.01 -15.06
C VAL A 281 -11.87 -7.30 -15.26
N CYS A 282 -12.76 -7.29 -16.24
CA CYS A 282 -13.55 -8.45 -16.64
C CYS A 282 -13.12 -8.92 -18.02
N PHE A 283 -12.83 -10.20 -18.12
CA PHE A 283 -12.55 -10.89 -19.37
C PHE A 283 -13.70 -11.83 -19.72
N TYR A 284 -14.11 -11.78 -20.97
CA TYR A 284 -15.30 -12.47 -21.46
C TYR A 284 -14.96 -13.59 -22.45
N GLU A 285 -15.89 -14.52 -22.61
CA GLU A 285 -15.74 -15.70 -23.49
C GLU A 285 -15.51 -15.33 -24.96
N ASP A 286 -16.01 -14.17 -25.40
CA ASP A 286 -15.84 -13.62 -26.74
C ASP A 286 -14.53 -12.83 -26.94
N PHE A 287 -13.57 -12.97 -26.01
CA PHE A 287 -12.28 -12.27 -25.96
C PHE A 287 -12.38 -10.74 -25.80
N SER A 288 -13.56 -10.27 -25.39
CA SER A 288 -13.76 -8.89 -24.98
C SER A 288 -13.16 -8.68 -23.58
N VAL A 289 -12.61 -7.49 -23.35
CA VAL A 289 -12.13 -7.04 -22.05
C VAL A 289 -12.81 -5.73 -21.70
N LYS A 290 -13.48 -5.69 -20.55
CA LYS A 290 -14.06 -4.45 -19.99
C LYS A 290 -13.34 -4.09 -18.71
N VAL A 291 -12.88 -2.84 -18.64
CA VAL A 291 -12.23 -2.26 -17.47
C VAL A 291 -13.12 -1.17 -16.91
N TRP A 292 -13.42 -1.28 -15.62
CA TRP A 292 -14.31 -0.36 -14.91
C TRP A 292 -13.58 0.37 -13.79
N LEU A 293 -13.97 1.61 -13.51
CA LEU A 293 -13.58 2.35 -12.31
C LEU A 293 -14.79 3.17 -11.86
N SER A 294 -15.08 3.13 -10.56
CA SER A 294 -16.17 3.91 -9.96
C SER A 294 -17.53 3.73 -10.67
N GLY A 295 -17.80 2.50 -11.14
CA GLY A 295 -19.04 2.15 -11.84
C GLY A 295 -19.08 2.49 -13.34
N ASN A 296 -18.08 3.19 -13.87
CA ASN A 296 -18.01 3.56 -15.29
C ASN A 296 -17.04 2.66 -16.06
N ILE A 297 -17.40 2.33 -17.31
CA ILE A 297 -16.48 1.65 -18.25
C ILE A 297 -15.44 2.65 -18.72
N ILE A 298 -14.16 2.38 -18.45
CA ILE A 298 -13.05 3.20 -18.96
C ILE A 298 -12.52 2.65 -20.27
N LYS A 299 -12.42 1.32 -20.36
CA LYS A 299 -11.93 0.63 -21.56
C LYS A 299 -12.86 -0.53 -21.90
N ASN A 300 -13.16 -0.64 -23.17
CA ASN A 300 -13.82 -1.79 -23.77
C ASN A 300 -13.13 -2.07 -25.10
N PHE A 301 -12.50 -3.23 -25.21
CA PHE A 301 -11.80 -3.64 -26.42
C PHE A 301 -11.88 -5.14 -26.59
N LYS A 302 -11.80 -5.58 -27.85
CA LYS A 302 -11.73 -6.98 -28.22
C LYS A 302 -10.30 -7.31 -28.58
N LEU A 303 -9.78 -8.38 -28.00
CA LEU A 303 -8.43 -8.85 -28.30
C LEU A 303 -8.45 -9.64 -29.62
N ILE A 304 -7.88 -9.05 -30.67
CA ILE A 304 -7.78 -9.65 -32.00
C ILE A 304 -6.61 -10.67 -32.01
N ASN A 305 -6.72 -11.76 -32.77
CA ASN A 305 -5.74 -12.87 -32.85
C ASN A 305 -5.61 -13.75 -31.59
N PHE A 306 -6.65 -13.82 -30.76
CA PHE A 306 -6.79 -14.83 -29.72
C PHE A 306 -7.74 -15.91 -30.24
N SER A 307 -7.22 -17.11 -30.47
CA SER A 307 -8.03 -18.28 -30.86
C SER A 307 -8.46 -19.11 -29.66
N SER A 308 -7.71 -19.00 -28.56
CA SER A 308 -7.89 -19.79 -27.35
C SER A 308 -7.04 -19.21 -26.22
N TYR A 309 -7.37 -19.51 -24.97
CA TYR A 309 -6.48 -19.27 -23.83
C TYR A 309 -6.62 -20.42 -22.84
N PHE A 310 -5.55 -20.68 -22.10
CA PHE A 310 -5.48 -21.69 -21.06
C PHE A 310 -5.62 -21.06 -19.67
N SER A 311 -4.98 -19.90 -19.47
CA SER A 311 -5.07 -19.16 -18.21
C SER A 311 -4.94 -17.67 -18.43
N ILE A 312 -5.57 -16.92 -17.54
CA ILE A 312 -5.57 -15.47 -17.49
C ILE A 312 -5.20 -15.06 -16.09
N LYS A 313 -4.25 -14.13 -15.97
CA LYS A 313 -3.93 -13.48 -14.70
C LYS A 313 -3.83 -11.98 -14.93
N CYS A 314 -4.33 -11.20 -13.98
CA CYS A 314 -4.04 -9.78 -13.92
C CYS A 314 -3.04 -9.52 -12.80
N ASP A 315 -2.04 -8.72 -13.09
CA ASP A 315 -1.09 -8.21 -12.12
C ASP A 315 -0.88 -6.71 -12.35
N HIS A 316 -1.25 -5.89 -11.37
CA HIS A 316 -1.31 -4.44 -11.50
C HIS A 316 -2.08 -3.97 -12.76
N SER A 317 -1.38 -3.39 -13.75
CA SER A 317 -1.95 -2.93 -15.02
C SER A 317 -1.81 -3.93 -16.17
N PHE A 318 -1.26 -5.11 -15.91
CA PHE A 318 -0.91 -6.09 -16.92
C PHE A 318 -1.87 -7.28 -16.88
N LEU A 319 -2.50 -7.57 -18.01
CA LEU A 319 -3.21 -8.82 -18.28
C LEU A 319 -2.26 -9.79 -18.96
N ILE A 320 -2.22 -11.01 -18.46
CA ILE A 320 -1.31 -12.03 -18.93
C ILE A 320 -2.11 -13.21 -19.41
N PHE A 321 -1.88 -13.56 -20.66
CA PHE A 321 -2.56 -14.61 -21.38
C PHE A 321 -1.58 -15.70 -21.73
N TYR A 322 -2.07 -16.92 -21.60
CA TYR A 322 -1.37 -18.12 -22.04
C TYR A 322 -2.22 -18.77 -23.10
N ASP A 323 -1.74 -18.74 -24.35
CA ASP A 323 -2.45 -19.37 -25.48
C ASP A 323 -2.16 -20.87 -25.53
N THR A 324 -2.96 -21.64 -26.28
CA THR A 324 -2.75 -23.07 -26.58
C THR A 324 -1.45 -23.33 -27.34
N LEU A 325 -0.89 -22.31 -27.98
CA LEU A 325 0.44 -22.33 -28.59
C LEU A 325 1.57 -22.08 -27.56
N PHE A 326 1.25 -22.11 -26.26
CA PHE A 326 2.16 -21.88 -25.13
C PHE A 326 2.88 -20.53 -25.17
N LEU A 327 2.28 -19.54 -25.85
CA LEU A 327 2.78 -18.18 -25.91
C LEU A 327 2.29 -17.40 -24.69
N ILE A 328 3.21 -16.64 -24.09
CA ILE A 328 2.87 -15.68 -23.05
C ILE A 328 2.66 -14.32 -23.71
N ARG A 329 1.47 -13.76 -23.55
CA ARG A 329 1.17 -12.40 -23.99
C ARG A 329 0.89 -11.57 -22.76
N ILE A 330 1.64 -10.50 -22.57
CA ILE A 330 1.46 -9.52 -21.50
C ILE A 330 0.93 -8.26 -22.15
N PHE A 331 -0.24 -7.83 -21.70
CA PHE A 331 -0.95 -6.70 -22.23
C PHE A 331 -1.18 -5.67 -21.14
N ASN A 332 -0.66 -4.47 -21.32
CA ASN A 332 -0.98 -3.36 -20.44
C ASN A 332 -2.31 -2.75 -20.87
N PHE A 333 -3.36 -2.91 -20.06
CA PHE A 333 -4.69 -2.43 -20.43
C PHE A 333 -4.87 -0.91 -20.27
N LEU A 334 -3.94 -0.22 -19.63
CA LEU A 334 -3.94 1.24 -19.52
C LEU A 334 -3.30 1.87 -20.75
N THR A 335 -2.13 1.39 -21.18
CA THR A 335 -1.40 1.94 -22.33
C THR A 335 -1.80 1.33 -23.66
N GLY A 336 -2.33 0.10 -23.64
CA GLY A 336 -2.59 -0.71 -24.84
C GLY A 336 -1.36 -1.44 -25.36
N ASP A 337 -0.22 -1.37 -24.66
CA ASP A 337 1.00 -2.02 -25.11
C ASP A 337 0.88 -3.54 -24.96
N LEU A 338 1.11 -4.27 -26.05
CA LEU A 338 1.13 -5.72 -26.09
C LEU A 338 2.57 -6.19 -26.26
N VAL A 339 3.04 -6.98 -25.31
CA VAL A 339 4.34 -7.65 -25.39
C VAL A 339 4.11 -9.16 -25.44
N GLN A 340 4.77 -9.81 -26.39
CA GLN A 340 4.73 -11.26 -26.54
C GLN A 340 6.10 -11.85 -26.23
N PHE A 341 6.10 -12.94 -25.47
CA PHE A 341 7.27 -13.71 -25.11
C PHE A 341 7.09 -15.15 -25.62
N GLY A 342 8.22 -15.82 -25.87
CA GLY A 342 8.33 -17.03 -26.69
C GLY A 342 7.45 -18.22 -26.30
N ALA A 343 7.43 -19.20 -27.20
CA ALA A 343 6.62 -20.42 -27.12
C ALA A 343 7.22 -21.40 -26.10
N HIS A 344 6.53 -21.59 -24.98
CA HIS A 344 6.89 -22.59 -23.99
C HIS A 344 6.52 -24.01 -24.47
N ARG A 345 7.06 -25.03 -23.81
CA ARG A 345 6.69 -26.44 -24.09
C ARG A 345 5.72 -27.00 -23.05
N SER A 346 5.32 -26.18 -22.09
CA SER A 346 4.63 -26.62 -20.88
C SER A 346 3.64 -25.55 -20.38
N PRO A 347 2.52 -25.96 -19.78
CA PRO A 347 1.55 -25.04 -19.19
C PRO A 347 2.16 -24.17 -18.08
N LEU A 348 1.70 -22.92 -17.99
CA LEU A 348 1.99 -22.06 -16.84
C LEU A 348 1.16 -22.49 -15.62
N LEU A 349 1.81 -22.52 -14.45
CA LEU A 349 1.19 -22.77 -13.16
C LEU A 349 0.94 -21.47 -12.38
N SER A 350 1.93 -20.59 -12.29
CA SER A 350 1.84 -19.31 -11.56
C SER A 350 2.67 -18.22 -12.23
N SER A 351 2.40 -16.98 -11.90
CA SER A 351 3.22 -15.86 -12.33
C SER A 351 3.18 -14.69 -11.35
N LEU A 352 4.19 -13.80 -11.38
CA LEU A 352 4.35 -12.71 -10.41
C LEU A 352 5.14 -11.54 -11.03
N LEU A 353 4.63 -10.31 -10.92
CA LEU A 353 5.35 -9.08 -11.24
C LEU A 353 6.32 -8.76 -10.11
N LEU A 354 7.61 -8.67 -10.43
CA LEU A 354 8.63 -8.25 -9.47
C LEU A 354 8.84 -6.74 -9.48
N SER A 355 8.81 -6.16 -10.67
CA SER A 355 8.95 -4.74 -10.93
C SER A 355 8.30 -4.40 -12.27
N GLU A 356 8.19 -3.12 -12.61
CA GLU A 356 7.67 -2.68 -13.92
C GLU A 356 8.44 -3.23 -15.13
N LYS A 357 9.62 -3.81 -14.91
CA LYS A 357 10.48 -4.34 -15.97
C LYS A 357 10.62 -5.86 -15.92
N GLU A 358 10.33 -6.48 -14.78
CA GLU A 358 10.71 -7.86 -14.52
C GLU A 358 9.52 -8.70 -14.08
N TYR A 359 9.39 -9.87 -14.71
CA TYR A 359 8.25 -10.76 -14.51
C TYR A 359 8.70 -12.20 -14.29
N LEU A 360 8.05 -12.92 -13.36
CA LEU A 360 8.30 -14.33 -13.11
C LEU A 360 7.17 -15.21 -13.61
N THR A 361 7.53 -16.36 -14.16
CA THR A 361 6.59 -17.38 -14.63
C THR A 361 7.04 -18.75 -14.18
N SER A 362 6.16 -19.52 -13.54
CA SER A 362 6.40 -20.93 -13.21
C SER A 362 5.63 -21.86 -14.12
N HIS A 363 6.27 -22.98 -14.46
CA HIS A 363 5.80 -23.87 -15.50
C HIS A 363 5.72 -25.32 -15.01
N ALA A 364 4.90 -26.13 -15.70
CA ALA A 364 4.69 -27.54 -15.34
C ALA A 364 5.92 -28.43 -15.57
N ASP A 365 6.91 -27.95 -16.33
CA ASP A 365 8.21 -28.59 -16.57
C ASP A 365 9.26 -28.28 -15.50
N LEU A 366 8.83 -27.85 -14.30
CA LEU A 366 9.68 -27.55 -13.13
C LEU A 366 10.55 -26.31 -13.27
N ILE A 367 10.30 -25.49 -14.28
CA ILE A 367 11.08 -24.28 -14.56
C ILE A 367 10.36 -23.04 -14.04
N VAL A 368 11.14 -22.11 -13.48
CA VAL A 368 10.76 -20.72 -13.26
C VAL A 368 11.64 -19.82 -14.13
N ASN A 369 11.00 -18.96 -14.93
CA ASN A 369 11.70 -18.00 -15.78
C ASN A 369 11.52 -16.58 -15.27
N LEU A 370 12.58 -15.79 -15.36
CA LEU A 370 12.61 -14.35 -15.18
C LEU A 370 12.67 -13.67 -16.54
N TRP A 371 11.76 -12.73 -16.77
CA TRP A 371 11.60 -12.03 -18.04
C TRP A 371 11.87 -10.55 -17.89
N GLU A 372 12.56 -9.98 -18.88
CA GLU A 372 12.62 -8.54 -19.09
C GLU A 372 11.51 -8.12 -20.06
N LEU A 373 10.57 -7.30 -19.57
CA LEU A 373 9.39 -6.88 -20.33
C LEU A 373 9.74 -6.03 -21.55
N LYS A 374 10.76 -5.17 -21.45
CA LYS A 374 11.10 -4.20 -22.50
C LYS A 374 11.56 -4.86 -23.81
N ASN A 375 12.38 -5.91 -23.70
CA ASN A 375 13.06 -6.52 -24.85
C ASN A 375 12.52 -7.90 -25.21
N SER A 376 11.47 -8.36 -24.53
CA SER A 376 10.96 -9.73 -24.67
C SER A 376 11.96 -10.84 -24.39
N LYS A 377 12.90 -10.63 -23.46
CA LYS A 377 14.00 -11.59 -23.21
C LYS A 377 13.82 -12.35 -21.92
N CYS A 378 14.07 -13.66 -21.97
CA CYS A 378 14.28 -14.46 -20.76
C CYS A 378 15.67 -14.09 -20.21
N LEU A 379 15.70 -13.45 -19.04
CA LEU A 379 16.94 -13.10 -18.34
C LEU A 379 17.53 -14.31 -17.64
N ARG A 380 16.68 -15.18 -17.08
CA ARG A 380 17.12 -16.31 -16.29
C ARG A 380 16.09 -17.43 -16.28
N THR A 381 16.59 -18.65 -16.28
CA THR A 381 15.82 -19.89 -16.14
C THR A 381 16.33 -20.62 -14.90
N ILE A 382 15.44 -21.03 -14.02
CA ILE A 382 15.75 -21.69 -12.75
C ILE A 382 14.97 -23.00 -12.70
N GLU A 383 15.66 -24.10 -12.51
CA GLU A 383 15.04 -25.43 -12.38
C GLU A 383 14.82 -25.80 -10.91
N PHE A 384 13.66 -26.38 -10.62
CA PHE A 384 13.29 -26.85 -9.30
C PHE A 384 13.10 -28.37 -9.29
N LYS A 385 13.13 -28.96 -8.10
CA LYS A 385 12.90 -30.40 -7.92
C LYS A 385 11.42 -30.78 -7.90
N SER A 386 10.55 -29.78 -7.76
CA SER A 386 9.10 -29.90 -7.55
C SER A 386 8.41 -28.77 -8.30
N LYS A 387 7.15 -28.98 -8.71
CA LYS A 387 6.43 -27.98 -9.51
C LYS A 387 6.09 -26.79 -8.63
N ILE A 388 6.37 -25.58 -9.09
CA ILE A 388 6.00 -24.36 -8.39
C ILE A 388 4.56 -23.99 -8.76
N ILE A 389 3.64 -24.20 -7.82
CA ILE A 389 2.19 -24.04 -8.01
C ILE A 389 1.73 -22.61 -7.77
N CYS A 390 2.31 -21.92 -6.79
CA CYS A 390 1.95 -20.55 -6.43
C CYS A 390 3.20 -19.75 -6.01
N MET A 391 3.15 -18.44 -6.19
CA MET A 391 4.24 -17.51 -5.89
C MET A 391 3.65 -16.19 -5.41
N ASP A 392 4.28 -15.58 -4.41
CA ASP A 392 3.90 -14.25 -3.94
C ASP A 392 5.12 -13.47 -3.41
N LYS A 393 5.02 -12.14 -3.40
CA LYS A 393 6.07 -11.24 -2.88
C LYS A 393 5.93 -11.14 -1.36
N LEU A 394 6.98 -11.52 -0.63
CA LEU A 394 6.99 -11.48 0.83
C LEU A 394 7.39 -10.11 1.37
N ASN A 395 8.33 -9.46 0.69
CA ASN A 395 8.80 -8.11 0.99
C ASN A 395 9.56 -7.58 -0.23
N ASP A 396 10.16 -6.40 -0.14
CA ASP A 396 10.91 -5.80 -1.25
C ASP A 396 12.17 -6.55 -1.68
N LYS A 397 12.60 -7.56 -0.91
CA LYS A 397 13.83 -8.31 -1.17
C LYS A 397 13.57 -9.79 -1.46
N GLU A 398 12.45 -10.35 -1.02
CA GLU A 398 12.19 -11.78 -1.01
C GLU A 398 10.83 -12.13 -1.61
N ILE A 399 10.81 -13.28 -2.27
CA ILE A 399 9.58 -13.95 -2.76
C ILE A 399 9.45 -15.31 -2.10
N VAL A 400 8.22 -15.77 -1.99
CA VAL A 400 7.87 -17.09 -1.45
C VAL A 400 7.20 -17.91 -2.55
N LEU A 401 7.62 -19.15 -2.66
CA LEU A 401 7.12 -20.13 -3.63
C LEU A 401 6.47 -21.30 -2.88
N GLY A 402 5.35 -21.79 -3.40
CA GLY A 402 4.68 -23.00 -2.91
C GLY A 402 4.73 -24.11 -3.96
N THR A 403 5.06 -25.32 -3.52
CA THR A 403 5.24 -26.47 -4.42
C THR A 403 4.08 -27.47 -4.37
N ASP A 404 4.02 -28.34 -5.38
CA ASP A 404 3.11 -29.50 -5.39
C ASP A 404 3.48 -30.57 -4.35
N SER A 405 4.73 -30.60 -3.89
CA SER A 405 5.24 -31.49 -2.84
C SER A 405 4.99 -31.00 -1.41
N GLY A 406 4.38 -29.83 -1.22
CA GLY A 406 4.12 -29.27 0.11
C GLY A 406 5.30 -28.50 0.71
N GLU A 407 6.21 -28.01 -0.13
CA GLU A 407 7.40 -27.26 0.26
C GLU A 407 7.17 -25.76 0.07
N ILE A 408 7.67 -24.96 1.01
CA ILE A 408 7.72 -23.50 0.94
C ILE A 408 9.17 -23.12 0.71
N ILE A 409 9.43 -22.34 -0.33
CA ILE A 409 10.78 -21.91 -0.73
C ILE A 409 10.84 -20.38 -0.71
N GLY A 410 11.78 -19.82 0.04
CA GLY A 410 12.11 -18.39 0.00
C GLY A 410 13.25 -18.11 -0.96
N LEU A 411 13.15 -17.07 -1.78
CA LEU A 411 14.20 -16.63 -2.70
C LEU A 411 14.44 -15.12 -2.59
N TYR A 412 15.69 -14.68 -2.73
CA TYR A 412 15.99 -13.26 -2.92
C TYR A 412 15.64 -12.81 -4.35
N ILE A 413 14.95 -11.69 -4.50
CA ILE A 413 14.57 -11.11 -5.80
C ILE A 413 15.81 -10.84 -6.67
N ASN A 414 16.82 -10.16 -6.13
CA ASN A 414 17.96 -9.71 -6.94
C ASN A 414 18.89 -10.85 -7.40
N SER A 415 18.97 -11.94 -6.62
CA SER A 415 19.96 -13.00 -6.86
C SER A 415 19.34 -14.35 -7.19
N PHE A 416 18.04 -14.52 -6.94
CA PHE A 416 17.31 -15.79 -6.94
C PHE A 416 18.02 -16.90 -6.17
N LYS A 417 18.87 -16.53 -5.21
CA LYS A 417 19.47 -17.49 -4.29
C LYS A 417 18.39 -17.91 -3.30
N LYS A 418 18.36 -19.21 -3.04
CA LYS A 418 17.50 -19.80 -2.01
C LYS A 418 17.89 -19.20 -0.67
N THR A 419 16.92 -18.55 -0.02
CA THR A 419 17.07 -18.04 1.34
C THR A 419 16.66 -19.12 2.31
N GLN A 420 15.50 -19.73 2.05
CA GLN A 420 14.83 -20.63 2.99
C GLN A 420 14.14 -21.77 2.26
N PHE A 421 14.00 -22.87 2.99
CA PHE A 421 13.30 -24.06 2.55
C PHE A 421 12.64 -24.72 3.75
N VAL A 422 11.33 -24.92 3.69
CA VAL A 422 10.57 -25.61 4.74
C VAL A 422 9.59 -26.59 4.10
N LYS A 423 9.60 -27.85 4.55
CA LYS A 423 8.54 -28.80 4.22
C LYS A 423 7.34 -28.52 5.12
N ALA A 424 6.33 -27.87 4.56
CA ALA A 424 5.17 -27.38 5.28
C ALA A 424 4.07 -28.44 5.45
N GLY A 425 4.07 -29.49 4.62
CA GLY A 425 3.18 -30.64 4.76
C GLY A 425 3.47 -31.73 3.72
N GLU A 426 2.57 -32.71 3.64
CA GLU A 426 2.63 -33.84 2.69
C GLU A 426 1.69 -33.66 1.49
N HIS A 427 0.89 -32.59 1.49
CA HIS A 427 -0.03 -32.26 0.41
C HIS A 427 0.49 -31.04 -0.36
N LYS A 428 0.04 -30.91 -1.61
CA LYS A 428 0.31 -29.73 -2.45
C LYS A 428 -0.08 -28.42 -1.76
N ILE A 429 0.69 -27.39 -2.03
CA ILE A 429 0.35 -26.02 -1.64
C ILE A 429 -0.53 -25.43 -2.74
N ASP A 430 -1.81 -25.20 -2.43
CA ASP A 430 -2.77 -24.72 -3.42
C ASP A 430 -2.59 -23.22 -3.71
N PHE A 431 -2.33 -22.43 -2.68
CA PHE A 431 -2.09 -21.00 -2.78
C PHE A 431 -1.26 -20.48 -1.61
N ILE A 432 -0.60 -19.36 -1.86
CA ILE A 432 0.12 -18.54 -0.88
C ILE A 432 -0.35 -17.11 -1.07
N HIS A 433 -0.71 -16.46 0.03
CA HIS A 433 -1.10 -15.06 0.07
C HIS A 433 -0.28 -14.30 1.10
N PHE A 434 0.35 -13.23 0.63
CA PHE A 434 0.95 -12.22 1.48
C PHE A 434 -0.10 -11.54 2.37
N VAL A 435 0.25 -11.32 3.64
CA VAL A 435 -0.61 -10.62 4.60
C VAL A 435 0.01 -9.26 4.92
N GLU A 436 1.20 -9.28 5.51
CA GLU A 436 1.99 -8.11 5.93
C GLU A 436 3.47 -8.48 5.88
N GLU A 437 4.38 -7.51 6.05
CA GLU A 437 5.82 -7.76 5.99
C GLU A 437 6.20 -9.01 6.79
N ASN A 438 6.81 -9.98 6.11
CA ASN A 438 7.24 -11.26 6.68
C ASN A 438 6.12 -12.20 7.16
N LEU A 439 4.85 -11.89 6.93
CA LEU A 439 3.69 -12.70 7.31
C LEU A 439 2.90 -13.14 6.07
N PHE A 440 2.62 -14.44 5.94
CA PHE A 440 1.86 -15.00 4.82
C PHE A 440 1.02 -16.21 5.22
N ILE A 441 -0.04 -16.48 4.47
CA ILE A 441 -0.90 -17.66 4.65
C ILE A 441 -0.64 -18.64 3.50
N CYS A 442 -0.58 -19.93 3.81
CA CYS A 442 -0.59 -20.98 2.81
C CYS A 442 -1.71 -21.99 3.04
N SER A 443 -2.29 -22.51 1.96
CA SER A 443 -3.22 -23.64 2.01
C SER A 443 -2.53 -24.96 1.74
N ILE A 444 -2.70 -25.92 2.65
CA ILE A 444 -2.14 -27.27 2.56
C ILE A 444 -3.19 -28.29 3.02
N GLY A 445 -3.73 -29.08 2.10
CA GLY A 445 -4.64 -30.19 2.44
C GLY A 445 -5.84 -29.76 3.29
N ASN A 446 -6.61 -28.77 2.83
CA ASN A 446 -7.76 -28.17 3.54
C ASN A 446 -7.40 -27.50 4.88
N GLN A 447 -6.14 -27.16 5.10
CA GLN A 447 -5.69 -26.38 6.25
C GLN A 447 -5.08 -25.07 5.78
N LEU A 448 -5.47 -23.98 6.44
CA LEU A 448 -4.74 -22.73 6.36
C LEU A 448 -3.70 -22.69 7.48
N LYS A 449 -2.47 -22.36 7.11
CA LYS A 449 -1.37 -22.11 8.04
C LYS A 449 -0.87 -20.69 7.85
N LEU A 450 -0.78 -19.95 8.94
CA LEU A 450 -0.15 -18.64 9.00
C LEU A 450 1.32 -18.82 9.32
N TRP A 451 2.18 -18.22 8.52
CA TRP A 451 3.63 -18.29 8.63
C TRP A 451 4.22 -16.92 8.82
N GLU A 452 5.22 -16.85 9.70
CA GLU A 452 6.04 -15.67 9.94
C GLU A 452 7.49 -15.97 9.58
N ASN A 453 8.15 -15.04 8.90
CA ASN A 453 9.57 -15.06 8.62
C ASN A 453 10.30 -14.24 9.70
N SER A 454 10.66 -14.89 10.81
CA SER A 454 11.43 -14.26 11.88
C SER A 454 12.93 -14.48 11.62
N ASN A 455 13.64 -13.43 11.18
CA ASN A 455 15.10 -13.44 10.97
C ASN A 455 15.62 -14.55 10.03
N GLY A 456 14.93 -14.79 8.91
CA GLY A 456 15.41 -15.76 7.93
C GLY A 456 14.95 -17.20 8.19
N ALA A 457 13.92 -17.41 9.01
CA ALA A 457 13.30 -18.71 9.23
C ALA A 457 11.78 -18.62 9.25
N PHE A 458 11.13 -19.41 8.38
CA PHE A 458 9.68 -19.56 8.37
C PHE A 458 9.19 -20.40 9.54
N ARG A 459 8.28 -19.83 10.34
CA ARG A 459 7.65 -20.47 11.49
C ARG A 459 6.15 -20.41 11.37
N ILE A 460 5.48 -21.48 11.78
CA ILE A 460 4.02 -21.51 11.84
C ILE A 460 3.58 -20.73 13.08
N VAL A 461 2.80 -19.68 12.86
CA VAL A 461 2.17 -18.89 13.94
C VAL A 461 0.86 -19.53 14.36
N SER A 462 0.02 -19.90 13.39
CA SER A 462 -1.28 -20.51 13.67
C SER A 462 -1.74 -21.40 12.51
N LYS A 463 -2.67 -22.31 12.81
CA LYS A 463 -3.24 -23.23 11.81
C LYS A 463 -4.71 -23.47 12.09
N LYS A 464 -5.50 -23.64 11.03
CA LYS A 464 -6.91 -24.00 11.14
C LYS A 464 -7.39 -24.83 9.95
N LYS A 465 -8.23 -25.82 10.25
CA LYS A 465 -8.87 -26.67 9.26
C LYS A 465 -10.14 -26.01 8.72
N PHE A 466 -10.28 -26.01 7.41
CA PHE A 466 -11.47 -25.57 6.70
C PHE A 466 -11.91 -26.69 5.76
N PRO A 467 -12.91 -27.51 6.16
CA PRO A 467 -13.41 -28.56 5.28
C PRO A 467 -13.96 -27.92 4.00
N ASN A 468 -13.60 -28.46 2.84
CA ASN A 468 -13.96 -27.93 1.52
C ASN A 468 -13.37 -26.56 1.17
N LEU A 469 -12.20 -26.21 1.72
CA LEU A 469 -11.47 -25.02 1.31
C LEU A 469 -11.15 -25.07 -0.19
N LYS A 470 -11.51 -24.02 -0.91
CA LYS A 470 -11.18 -23.82 -2.33
C LYS A 470 -10.21 -22.68 -2.52
N ASP A 471 -10.49 -21.52 -1.92
CA ASP A 471 -9.63 -20.33 -1.97
C ASP A 471 -9.85 -19.44 -0.74
N VAL A 472 -8.92 -18.53 -0.46
CA VAL A 472 -9.05 -17.52 0.61
C VAL A 472 -8.63 -16.15 0.11
N LEU A 473 -9.47 -15.16 0.39
CA LEU A 473 -9.14 -13.76 0.21
C LEU A 473 -9.00 -13.10 1.60
N ILE A 474 -7.86 -12.45 1.82
CA ILE A 474 -7.66 -11.59 2.99
C ILE A 474 -8.29 -10.26 2.67
N LEU A 475 -9.31 -9.88 3.44
CA LEU A 475 -10.00 -8.60 3.24
C LEU A 475 -9.17 -7.46 3.84
N ARG A 476 -9.35 -6.26 3.30
CA ARG A 476 -8.68 -5.02 3.74
C ARG A 476 -8.94 -4.70 5.21
N ASN A 477 -10.06 -5.17 5.76
CA ASN A 477 -10.41 -5.02 7.17
C ASN A 477 -9.73 -6.06 8.10
N GLY A 478 -8.95 -6.99 7.52
CA GLY A 478 -8.26 -8.07 8.22
C GLY A 478 -9.13 -9.30 8.52
N GLU A 479 -10.38 -9.34 8.06
CA GLU A 479 -11.22 -10.55 8.09
C GLU A 479 -10.81 -11.49 6.95
N LEU A 480 -11.13 -12.78 7.09
CA LEU A 480 -10.88 -13.77 6.05
C LEU A 480 -12.18 -14.07 5.30
N LEU A 481 -12.14 -13.94 3.98
CA LEU A 481 -13.18 -14.47 3.11
C LEU A 481 -12.76 -15.86 2.63
N ILE A 482 -13.54 -16.87 3.00
CA ILE A 482 -13.27 -18.27 2.62
C ILE A 482 -14.23 -18.67 1.53
N LEU A 483 -13.68 -19.06 0.39
CA LEU A 483 -14.40 -19.67 -0.70
C LEU A 483 -14.39 -21.19 -0.50
N GLU A 484 -15.58 -21.76 -0.37
CA GLU A 484 -15.80 -23.20 -0.22
C GLU A 484 -15.99 -23.86 -1.61
N GLN A 485 -15.76 -25.19 -1.71
CA GLN A 485 -15.90 -25.94 -2.97
C GLN A 485 -17.31 -25.89 -3.59
N ASN A 486 -18.34 -25.64 -2.77
CA ASN A 486 -19.72 -25.42 -3.19
C ASN A 486 -19.97 -23.99 -3.73
N ASN A 487 -18.92 -23.21 -3.99
CA ASN A 487 -18.98 -21.84 -4.49
C ASN A 487 -19.59 -20.81 -3.51
N GLN A 488 -19.70 -21.17 -2.23
CA GLN A 488 -20.11 -20.25 -1.17
C GLN A 488 -18.89 -19.51 -0.63
N ALA A 489 -18.94 -18.18 -0.67
CA ALA A 489 -17.99 -17.30 -0.02
C ALA A 489 -18.54 -16.90 1.36
N THR A 490 -17.76 -17.12 2.41
CA THR A 490 -18.17 -16.87 3.81
C THR A 490 -17.13 -16.02 4.52
N ILE A 491 -17.58 -15.05 5.32
CA ILE A 491 -16.66 -14.21 6.10
C ILE A 491 -16.39 -14.84 7.46
N TRP A 492 -15.12 -14.80 7.84
CA TRP A 492 -14.58 -15.29 9.10
C TRP A 492 -13.85 -14.14 9.80
N ALA A 493 -14.29 -13.84 11.02
CA ALA A 493 -13.84 -12.68 11.82
C ALA A 493 -13.44 -13.07 13.25
#